data_AF-A0A8X6RIQ8-F1
#
_entry.id   AF-A0A8X6RIQ8-F1
#
_cell.length_a   1.000
_cell.length_b   1.000
_cell.length_c   1.000
_cell.angle_alpha   90.00
_cell.angle_beta   90.00
_cell.angle_gamma   90.00
#
_symmetry.space_group_name_H-M   'P 1'
#
loop_
_entity.id
_entity.type
_entity.pdbx_description
1 polymer ?
#
loop_
_entity_poly.entity_id
_entity_poly.type
_entity_poly.pdbx_seq_one_letter_code
_entity_poly.pdbx_strand_id
1 'polypeptide(L)'
;MIPHHDLDSSMRELFGDISLADPAFYKSGPIDVLLGVDLTLPLLKGQTLSLEEACEDHFVKTHSRDENGRYTVKLPFHTPPTRLGNSKQNAIRRLISVECHLISNPDKYKLYRNFIKEYLDLKHMELVPDSEINNIKSLYLPHHGVVRDTSCTRKLRVVFDASSKTSSGLSLNDLLMVGPRVQPELSLFLSSFEFSV
;
A
#
# COMPACT_ATOMS: atom_id res chain seq x y z
N MET A 1 -10.85 -0.34 -30.59
CA MET A 1 -11.11 0.18 -31.96
C MET A 1 -11.54 1.62 -31.84
N ILE A 2 -10.65 2.55 -32.19
CA ILE A 2 -11.00 3.97 -32.29
C ILE A 2 -11.58 4.17 -33.71
N PRO A 3 -12.66 4.94 -33.90
CA PRO A 3 -13.22 5.16 -35.23
C PRO A 3 -12.20 5.87 -36.14
N HIS A 4 -11.84 5.25 -37.26
CA HIS A 4 -11.02 5.86 -38.32
C HIS A 4 -11.85 6.57 -39.38
N HIS A 5 -13.16 6.72 -39.13
CA HIS A 5 -14.08 7.38 -40.04
C HIS A 5 -14.46 8.73 -39.46
N ASP A 6 -14.54 9.72 -40.35
CA ASP A 6 -15.10 11.02 -40.02
C ASP A 6 -16.49 10.84 -39.40
N LEU A 7 -16.78 11.64 -38.37
CA LEU A 7 -18.12 11.72 -37.82
C LEU A 7 -18.99 12.50 -38.80
N ASP A 8 -20.27 12.13 -38.90
CA ASP A 8 -21.19 12.83 -39.80
C ASP A 8 -21.22 14.33 -39.47
N SER A 9 -21.11 15.14 -40.52
CA SER A 9 -21.06 16.61 -40.44
C SER A 9 -22.28 17.22 -39.72
N SER A 10 -23.40 16.50 -39.67
CA SER A 10 -24.60 16.85 -38.88
C SER A 10 -24.33 16.96 -37.37
N MET A 11 -23.31 16.27 -36.84
CA MET A 11 -22.90 16.39 -35.43
C MET A 11 -22.39 17.79 -35.08
N ARG A 12 -21.89 18.55 -36.06
CA ARG A 12 -21.47 19.94 -35.85
C ARG A 12 -22.66 20.85 -35.54
N GLU A 13 -23.82 20.57 -36.13
CA GLU A 13 -25.05 21.34 -35.87
C GLU A 13 -25.58 21.09 -34.46
N LEU A 14 -25.40 19.87 -33.93
CA LEU A 14 -25.80 19.50 -32.57
C LEU A 14 -25.10 20.31 -31.47
N PHE A 15 -23.90 20.82 -31.75
CA PHE A 15 -23.10 21.63 -30.83
C PHE A 15 -22.88 23.06 -31.32
N GLY A 16 -23.69 23.54 -32.27
CA GLY A 16 -23.50 24.82 -32.95
C GLY A 16 -23.50 26.05 -32.02
N ASP A 17 -24.13 25.94 -30.86
CA ASP A 17 -24.24 27.01 -29.86
C ASP A 17 -23.06 27.03 -28.86
N ILE A 18 -22.13 26.06 -28.94
CA ILE A 18 -21.02 25.91 -28.00
C ILE A 18 -19.70 26.06 -28.75
N SER A 19 -18.85 26.98 -28.28
CA SER A 19 -17.49 27.10 -28.80
C SER A 19 -16.65 25.90 -28.35
N LEU A 20 -16.44 24.94 -29.25
CA LEU A 20 -15.60 23.77 -28.99
C LEU A 20 -14.11 24.13 -29.04
N ALA A 21 -13.33 23.46 -28.19
CA ALA A 21 -11.86 23.60 -28.17
C ALA A 21 -11.21 23.08 -29.45
N ASP A 22 -11.83 22.08 -30.10
CA ASP A 22 -11.48 21.64 -31.46
C ASP A 22 -12.69 21.86 -32.39
N PRO A 23 -12.69 22.95 -33.18
CA PRO A 23 -13.74 23.22 -34.16
C PRO A 23 -13.79 22.21 -35.32
N ALA A 24 -12.78 21.34 -35.46
CA ALA A 24 -12.66 20.33 -36.50
C ALA A 24 -12.84 18.90 -35.98
N PHE A 25 -13.40 18.71 -34.77
CA PHE A 25 -13.55 17.39 -34.10
C PHE A 25 -14.24 16.30 -34.94
N TYR A 26 -15.02 16.69 -35.95
CA TYR A 26 -15.74 15.78 -36.85
C TYR A 26 -14.85 15.17 -37.94
N LYS A 27 -13.64 15.70 -38.14
CA LYS A 27 -12.63 15.19 -39.07
C LYS A 27 -11.65 14.30 -38.32
N SER A 28 -11.41 13.10 -38.81
CA SER A 28 -10.42 12.18 -38.26
C SER A 28 -9.01 12.75 -38.48
N GLY A 29 -8.24 12.84 -37.41
CA GLY A 29 -6.84 13.29 -37.42
C GLY A 29 -5.98 12.40 -36.52
N PRO A 30 -4.64 12.49 -36.61
CA PRO A 30 -3.75 11.76 -35.72
C PRO A 30 -4.01 12.20 -34.28
N ILE A 31 -4.28 11.24 -33.41
CA ILE A 31 -4.45 11.48 -31.98
C ILE A 31 -3.05 11.55 -31.37
N ASP A 32 -2.63 12.73 -30.92
CA ASP A 32 -1.32 12.89 -30.28
C ASP A 32 -1.29 12.24 -28.89
N VAL A 33 -2.38 12.35 -28.11
CA VAL A 33 -2.50 11.75 -26.76
C VAL A 33 -3.97 11.45 -26.42
N LEU A 34 -4.26 10.24 -25.94
CA LEU A 34 -5.53 9.87 -25.32
C LEU A 34 -5.39 9.93 -23.79
N LEU A 35 -5.98 10.94 -23.16
CA LEU A 35 -6.07 11.02 -21.70
C LEU A 35 -7.37 10.37 -21.23
N GLY A 36 -7.26 9.41 -20.32
CA GLY A 36 -8.43 8.80 -19.68
C GLY A 36 -9.26 9.83 -18.91
N VAL A 37 -10.57 9.59 -18.80
CA VAL A 37 -11.55 10.44 -18.10
C VAL A 37 -11.15 10.68 -16.62
N ASP A 38 -10.38 9.78 -16.06
CA ASP A 38 -9.92 9.85 -14.67
C ASP A 38 -8.77 10.84 -14.47
N LEU A 39 -8.00 11.11 -15.53
CA LEU A 39 -6.88 12.05 -15.54
C LEU A 39 -7.30 13.45 -16.02
N THR A 40 -8.39 13.56 -16.77
CA THR A 40 -8.85 14.86 -17.30
C THR A 40 -9.31 15.80 -16.18
N LEU A 41 -10.07 15.32 -15.20
CA LEU A 41 -10.59 16.18 -14.12
C LEU A 41 -9.52 16.74 -13.17
N PRO A 42 -8.50 15.97 -12.72
CA PRO A 42 -7.42 16.50 -11.89
C PRO A 42 -6.52 17.49 -12.64
N LEU A 43 -6.19 17.22 -13.92
CA LEU A 43 -5.33 18.07 -14.75
C LEU A 43 -6.01 19.40 -15.10
N LEU A 44 -7.31 19.38 -15.44
CA LEU A 44 -8.10 20.59 -15.73
C LEU A 44 -8.25 21.52 -14.50
N LYS A 45 -8.13 20.97 -13.29
CA LYS A 45 -8.21 21.73 -12.04
C LYS A 45 -6.85 22.24 -11.55
N GLY A 46 -5.76 21.96 -12.27
CA GLY A 46 -4.40 22.31 -11.85
C GLY A 46 -4.02 21.69 -10.50
N GLN A 47 -4.63 20.56 -10.13
CA GLN A 47 -4.34 19.92 -8.85
C GLN A 47 -3.00 19.19 -8.91
N THR A 48 -2.03 19.68 -8.14
CA THR A 48 -0.83 18.93 -7.76
C THR A 48 -1.18 18.00 -6.58
N LEU A 49 -0.84 16.71 -6.69
CA LEU A 49 -1.08 15.67 -5.67
C LEU A 49 -0.10 15.84 -4.48
N SER A 50 -0.33 16.83 -3.63
CA SER A 50 0.64 17.33 -2.64
C SER A 50 0.98 16.39 -1.46
N LEU A 51 0.15 15.38 -1.16
CA LEU A 51 0.44 14.42 -0.08
C LEU A 51 1.42 13.33 -0.52
N GLU A 52 1.43 13.02 -1.81
CA GLU A 52 2.23 11.94 -2.39
C GLU A 52 3.69 12.36 -2.53
N GLU A 53 3.93 13.63 -2.88
CA GLU A 53 5.25 14.25 -2.96
C GLU A 53 5.99 14.19 -1.63
N ALA A 54 5.32 14.46 -0.51
CA ALA A 54 5.95 14.43 0.82
C ALA A 54 6.40 13.02 1.24
N CYS A 55 5.66 11.98 0.83
CA CYS A 55 6.02 10.59 1.10
C CYS A 55 7.21 10.16 0.25
N GLU A 56 7.23 10.56 -1.02
CA GLU A 56 8.35 10.34 -1.93
C GLU A 56 9.61 11.06 -1.44
N ASP A 57 9.49 12.32 -1.06
CA ASP A 57 10.56 13.12 -0.46
C ASP A 57 11.16 12.43 0.78
N HIS A 58 10.31 11.92 1.67
CA HIS A 58 10.74 11.18 2.85
C HIS A 58 11.48 9.90 2.46
N PHE A 59 10.98 9.16 1.48
CA PHE A 59 11.64 7.96 0.96
C PHE A 59 13.02 8.30 0.39
N VAL A 60 13.12 9.27 -0.51
CA VAL A 60 14.40 9.71 -1.11
C VAL A 60 15.40 10.13 -0.03
N LYS A 61 14.96 10.87 0.99
CA LYS A 61 15.83 11.35 2.08
C LYS A 61 16.26 10.27 3.07
N THR A 62 15.46 9.22 3.28
CA THR A 62 15.67 8.27 4.38
C THR A 62 15.99 6.85 3.95
N HIS A 63 15.81 6.51 2.68
CA HIS A 63 16.22 5.20 2.17
C HIS A 63 17.74 5.12 2.09
N SER A 64 18.27 3.93 2.35
CA SER A 64 19.67 3.59 2.19
C SER A 64 19.79 2.10 1.89
N ARG A 65 20.98 1.64 1.54
CA ARG A 65 21.29 0.20 1.45
C ARG A 65 22.30 -0.16 2.52
N ASP A 66 22.08 -1.29 3.19
CA ASP A 66 23.06 -1.85 4.12
C ASP A 66 24.26 -2.45 3.36
N GLU A 67 25.27 -2.93 4.09
CA GLU A 67 26.48 -3.56 3.52
C GLU A 67 26.16 -4.81 2.68
N ASN A 68 24.97 -5.39 2.84
CA ASN A 68 24.49 -6.55 2.10
C ASN A 68 23.58 -6.16 0.92
N GLY A 69 23.44 -4.87 0.63
CA GLY A 69 22.59 -4.35 -0.45
C GLY A 69 21.09 -4.32 -0.15
N ARG A 70 20.67 -4.57 1.10
CA ARG A 70 19.24 -4.53 1.49
C ARG A 70 18.79 -3.10 1.72
N TYR A 71 17.61 -2.78 1.20
CA TYR A 71 16.97 -1.49 1.45
C TYR A 71 16.60 -1.33 2.92
N THR A 72 17.07 -0.22 3.50
CA THR A 72 16.65 0.26 4.82
C THR A 72 15.87 1.54 4.62
N VAL A 73 14.62 1.58 5.08
CA VAL A 73 13.71 2.72 4.91
C VAL A 73 13.13 3.09 6.26
N LYS A 74 13.06 4.39 6.57
CA LYS A 74 12.39 4.86 7.78
C LYS A 74 10.89 4.96 7.55
N LEU A 75 10.09 4.57 8.54
CA LEU A 75 8.64 4.70 8.48
C LEU A 75 8.22 6.17 8.24
N PRO A 76 7.37 6.45 7.23
CA PRO A 76 6.93 7.81 6.91
C PRO A 76 5.76 8.20 7.80
N PHE A 77 6.03 8.95 8.87
CA PHE A 77 5.00 9.43 9.80
C PHE A 77 4.50 10.82 9.39
N HIS A 78 3.19 11.01 9.21
CA HIS A 78 2.61 12.37 9.09
C HIS A 78 2.29 12.97 10.46
N THR A 79 2.16 12.13 11.49
CA THR A 79 1.89 12.51 12.87
C THR A 79 2.93 11.85 13.78
N PRO A 80 3.46 12.55 14.80
CA PRO A 80 4.50 11.98 15.67
C PRO A 80 4.02 10.69 16.37
N PRO A 81 4.85 9.63 16.40
CA PRO A 81 4.49 8.34 17.03
C PRO A 81 4.09 8.43 18.51
N THR A 82 4.52 9.48 19.20
CA THR A 82 4.14 9.77 20.60
C THR A 82 2.63 9.91 20.80
N ARG A 83 1.87 10.14 19.71
CA ARG A 83 0.41 10.23 19.76
C ARG A 83 -0.29 8.89 19.93
N LEU A 84 0.37 7.76 19.65
CA LEU A 84 -0.21 6.43 19.78
C LEU A 84 -0.54 6.06 21.24
N GLY A 85 0.11 6.63 22.25
CA GLY A 85 -0.11 6.19 23.63
C GLY A 85 0.27 4.70 23.82
N ASN A 86 -0.46 3.97 24.67
CA ASN A 86 -0.08 2.61 25.07
C ASN A 86 -0.77 1.52 24.22
N SER A 87 0.03 0.58 23.71
CA SER A 87 -0.41 -0.59 22.92
C SER A 87 -0.16 -1.93 23.62
N LYS A 88 0.73 -1.95 24.64
CA LYS A 88 1.29 -3.16 25.26
C LYS A 88 0.21 -4.07 25.85
N GLN A 89 -0.74 -3.50 26.59
CA GLN A 89 -1.77 -4.28 27.28
C GLN A 89 -2.72 -4.99 26.29
N ASN A 90 -2.98 -4.40 25.12
CA ASN A 90 -3.78 -5.04 24.07
C ASN A 90 -2.97 -6.17 23.41
N ALA A 91 -1.71 -5.91 23.05
CA ALA A 91 -0.82 -6.91 22.46
C ALA A 91 -0.64 -8.14 23.35
N ILE A 92 -0.42 -7.96 24.66
CA ILE A 92 -0.31 -9.08 25.62
C ILE A 92 -1.60 -9.90 25.69
N ARG A 93 -2.77 -9.25 25.78
CA ARG A 93 -4.06 -9.97 25.79
C ARG A 93 -4.26 -10.82 24.53
N ARG A 94 -3.89 -10.27 23.37
CA ARG A 94 -3.96 -10.99 22.08
C ARG A 94 -2.95 -12.14 22.04
N LEU A 95 -1.74 -11.95 22.55
CA LEU A 95 -0.72 -13.00 22.64
C LEU A 95 -1.20 -14.19 23.48
N ILE A 96 -1.73 -13.93 24.68
CA ILE A 96 -2.28 -14.99 25.55
C ILE A 96 -3.36 -15.78 24.82
N SER A 97 -4.27 -15.09 24.11
CA SER A 97 -5.30 -15.75 23.31
C SER A 97 -4.68 -16.63 22.22
N VAL A 98 -3.67 -16.14 21.50
CA VAL A 98 -2.94 -16.92 20.48
C VAL A 98 -2.30 -18.16 21.10
N GLU A 99 -1.63 -18.03 22.24
CA GLU A 99 -1.00 -19.16 22.94
C GLU A 99 -2.02 -20.22 23.35
N CYS A 100 -3.15 -19.83 23.94
CA CYS A 100 -4.22 -20.77 24.29
C CYS A 100 -4.70 -21.57 23.07
N HIS A 101 -4.93 -20.90 21.92
CA HIS A 101 -5.36 -21.58 20.70
C HIS A 101 -4.26 -22.48 20.11
N LEU A 102 -2.99 -22.12 20.26
CA LEU A 102 -1.87 -22.93 19.79
C LEU A 102 -1.71 -24.19 20.66
N ILE A 103 -1.90 -24.10 21.97
CA ILE A 103 -1.84 -25.26 22.88
C ILE A 103 -2.88 -26.31 22.48
N SER A 104 -4.08 -25.89 22.09
CA SER A 104 -5.14 -26.79 21.64
C SER A 104 -4.88 -27.43 20.25
N ASN A 105 -3.91 -26.94 19.48
CA ASN A 105 -3.60 -27.45 18.14
C ASN A 105 -2.08 -27.67 17.95
N PRO A 106 -1.57 -28.88 18.26
CA PRO A 106 -0.14 -29.18 18.22
C PRO A 106 0.52 -28.94 16.86
N ASP A 107 -0.18 -29.23 15.76
CA ASP A 107 0.36 -29.04 14.41
C ASP A 107 0.54 -27.56 14.07
N LYS A 108 -0.48 -26.74 14.39
CA LYS A 108 -0.40 -25.29 14.21
C LYS A 108 0.70 -24.70 15.09
N TYR A 109 0.85 -25.20 16.31
CA TYR A 109 1.90 -24.75 17.23
C TYR A 109 3.30 -25.05 16.72
N LYS A 110 3.53 -26.24 16.18
CA LYS A 110 4.80 -26.61 15.54
C LYS A 110 5.13 -25.66 14.39
N LEU A 111 4.17 -25.42 13.48
CA LEU A 111 4.35 -24.49 12.36
C LEU A 111 4.64 -23.05 12.83
N TYR A 112 3.94 -22.61 13.87
CA TYR A 112 4.12 -21.29 14.45
C TYR A 112 5.53 -21.11 15.04
N ARG A 113 5.99 -22.06 15.87
CA ARG A 113 7.34 -22.01 16.44
C ARG A 113 8.43 -22.07 15.39
N ASN A 114 8.24 -22.87 14.35
CA ASN A 114 9.18 -22.94 13.24
C ASN A 114 9.29 -21.59 12.51
N PHE A 115 8.17 -20.93 12.24
CA PHE A 115 8.17 -19.58 11.66
C PHE A 115 8.93 -18.58 12.54
N ILE A 116 8.62 -18.53 13.84
CA ILE A 116 9.27 -17.58 14.77
C ILE A 116 10.78 -17.85 14.84
N LYS A 117 11.19 -19.12 14.91
CA LYS A 117 12.60 -19.51 14.91
C LYS A 117 13.30 -19.07 13.61
N GLU A 118 12.73 -19.38 12.45
CA GLU A 118 13.26 -18.96 11.14
C GLU A 118 13.39 -17.43 11.07
N TYR A 119 12.39 -16.69 11.55
CA TYR A 119 12.39 -15.23 11.57
C TYR A 119 13.52 -14.65 12.46
N LEU A 120 13.85 -15.32 13.57
CA LEU A 120 15.01 -14.99 14.42
C LEU A 120 16.34 -15.33 13.75
N ASP A 121 16.44 -16.54 13.18
CA ASP A 121 17.65 -17.06 12.55
C ASP A 121 18.04 -16.20 11.33
N LEU A 122 17.05 -15.70 10.58
CA LEU A 122 17.20 -14.76 9.47
C LEU A 122 17.50 -13.30 9.91
N LYS A 123 17.60 -13.04 11.22
CA LYS A 123 17.84 -11.71 11.80
C LYS A 123 16.76 -10.69 11.39
N HIS A 124 15.52 -11.14 11.22
CA HIS A 124 14.35 -10.27 11.00
C HIS A 124 13.72 -9.82 12.32
N MET A 125 14.13 -10.41 13.44
CA MET A 125 13.81 -9.94 14.78
C MET A 125 14.98 -10.20 15.73
N GLU A 126 14.97 -9.50 16.85
CA GLU A 126 15.91 -9.70 17.96
C GLU A 126 15.17 -9.65 19.30
N LEU A 127 15.83 -10.13 20.35
CA LEU A 127 15.28 -9.99 21.69
C LEU A 127 15.43 -8.53 22.13
N VAL A 128 14.31 -7.91 22.50
CA VAL A 128 14.30 -6.54 23.00
C VAL A 128 15.03 -6.48 24.36
N PRO A 129 16.01 -5.58 24.55
CA PRO A 129 16.69 -5.41 25.83
C PRO A 129 15.72 -5.02 26.95
N ASP A 130 15.97 -5.49 28.18
CA ASP A 130 15.10 -5.21 29.33
C ASP A 130 14.89 -3.71 29.59
N SER A 131 15.90 -2.88 29.29
CA SER A 131 15.83 -1.42 29.39
C SER A 131 14.79 -0.78 28.45
N GLU A 132 14.37 -1.47 27.39
CA GLU A 132 13.48 -0.94 26.35
C GLU A 132 12.04 -1.46 26.46
N ILE A 133 11.80 -2.47 27.30
CA ILE A 133 10.50 -3.15 27.46
C ILE A 133 9.37 -2.23 27.96
N ASN A 134 9.69 -1.07 28.52
CA ASN A 134 8.71 -0.08 28.98
C ASN A 134 8.97 1.33 28.44
N ASN A 135 9.71 1.45 27.34
CA ASN A 135 9.96 2.74 26.71
C ASN A 135 8.64 3.31 26.17
N ILE A 136 8.37 4.59 26.48
CA ILE A 136 7.17 5.32 26.03
C ILE A 136 7.09 5.38 24.50
N LYS A 137 8.23 5.25 23.82
CA LYS A 137 8.33 5.22 22.35
C LYS A 137 8.06 3.85 21.74
N SER A 138 7.93 2.80 22.56
CA SER A 138 7.73 1.43 22.08
C SER A 138 6.30 1.17 21.65
N LEU A 139 6.15 0.56 20.48
CA LEU A 139 4.88 0.14 19.92
C LEU A 139 4.81 -1.39 19.87
N TYR A 140 3.77 -1.97 20.46
CA TYR A 140 3.55 -3.41 20.50
C TYR A 140 2.44 -3.77 19.53
N LEU A 141 2.80 -4.53 18.48
CA LEU A 141 1.85 -5.01 17.49
C LEU A 141 1.33 -6.39 17.90
N PRO A 142 0.00 -6.57 18.05
CA PRO A 142 -0.59 -7.89 18.10
C PRO A 142 -0.22 -8.68 16.85
N HIS A 143 -0.12 -10.00 16.96
CA HIS A 143 0.19 -10.86 15.83
C HIS A 143 -0.52 -12.20 15.94
N HIS A 144 -0.73 -12.88 14.82
CA HIS A 144 -1.33 -14.20 14.78
C HIS A 144 -0.87 -15.02 13.57
N GLY A 145 -0.88 -16.34 13.73
CA GLY A 145 -0.52 -17.28 12.65
C GLY A 145 -1.69 -17.62 11.75
N VAL A 146 -1.52 -17.38 10.44
CA VAL A 146 -2.46 -17.76 9.37
C VAL A 146 -1.86 -18.92 8.58
N VAL A 147 -2.65 -19.99 8.41
CA VAL A 147 -2.25 -21.16 7.61
C VAL A 147 -2.86 -21.01 6.21
N ARG A 148 -2.06 -21.23 5.17
CA ARG A 148 -2.60 -21.44 3.82
C ARG A 148 -2.81 -22.94 3.61
N ASP A 149 -4.06 -23.33 3.42
CA ASP A 149 -4.45 -24.73 3.17
C ASP A 149 -4.34 -25.12 1.69
N THR A 150 -4.09 -24.17 0.79
CA THR A 150 -4.10 -24.38 -0.67
C THR A 150 -2.76 -24.78 -1.29
N SER A 151 -1.69 -24.92 -0.50
CA SER A 151 -0.36 -25.28 -1.02
C SER A 151 0.05 -26.71 -0.65
N CYS A 152 0.76 -27.41 -1.54
CA CYS A 152 1.36 -28.74 -1.28
C CYS A 152 2.15 -28.79 0.03
N THR A 153 2.71 -27.65 0.46
CA THR A 153 3.30 -27.46 1.78
C THR A 153 2.37 -26.61 2.64
N ARG A 154 1.78 -27.14 3.71
CA ARG A 154 0.96 -26.36 4.66
C ARG A 154 1.83 -25.36 5.43
N LYS A 155 2.07 -24.19 4.84
CA LYS A 155 2.96 -23.14 5.38
C LYS A 155 2.15 -22.15 6.22
N LEU A 156 2.63 -21.87 7.43
CA LEU A 156 2.11 -20.81 8.30
C LEU A 156 2.88 -19.51 8.06
N ARG A 157 2.15 -18.39 8.09
CA ARG A 157 2.72 -17.03 8.11
C ARG A 157 2.20 -16.31 9.35
N VAL A 158 3.06 -15.53 10.01
CA VAL A 158 2.63 -14.64 11.09
C VAL A 158 2.29 -13.29 10.50
N VAL A 159 1.12 -12.76 10.87
CA VAL A 159 0.64 -11.44 10.47
C VAL A 159 0.70 -10.53 11.69
N PHE A 160 1.35 -9.37 11.53
CA PHE A 160 1.38 -8.31 12.54
C PHE A 160 0.28 -7.29 12.25
N ASP A 161 -0.57 -7.04 13.24
CA ASP A 161 -1.73 -6.16 13.12
C ASP A 161 -1.35 -4.71 13.46
N ALA A 162 -0.93 -3.97 12.43
CA ALA A 162 -0.65 -2.53 12.49
C ALA A 162 -1.93 -1.65 12.52
N SER A 163 -3.11 -2.25 12.32
CA SER A 163 -4.41 -1.56 12.38
C SER A 163 -5.05 -1.58 13.76
N SER A 164 -4.46 -2.33 14.70
CA SER A 164 -4.93 -2.40 16.08
C SER A 164 -4.88 -1.03 16.74
N LYS A 165 -6.03 -0.54 17.19
CA LYS A 165 -6.11 0.73 17.93
C LYS A 165 -5.42 0.58 19.29
N THR A 166 -4.71 1.63 19.68
CA THR A 166 -4.06 1.76 20.97
C THR A 166 -4.97 2.46 21.99
N SER A 167 -4.46 2.77 23.18
CA SER A 167 -5.20 3.55 24.20
C SER A 167 -5.65 4.93 23.73
N SER A 168 -5.03 5.47 22.68
CA SER A 168 -5.41 6.76 22.07
C SER A 168 -6.58 6.68 21.09
N GLY A 169 -7.00 5.46 20.70
CA GLY A 169 -7.95 5.25 19.61
C GLY A 169 -7.34 5.31 18.20
N LEU A 170 -6.03 5.57 18.08
CA LEU A 170 -5.27 5.55 16.83
C LEU A 170 -4.49 4.23 16.67
N SER A 171 -4.17 3.86 15.43
CA SER A 171 -3.32 2.72 15.06
C SER A 171 -2.08 3.20 14.34
N LEU A 172 -1.09 2.31 14.16
CA LEU A 172 0.13 2.65 13.41
C LEU A 172 -0.22 3.12 12.00
N ASN A 173 -1.12 2.42 11.31
CA ASN A 173 -1.55 2.78 9.96
C ASN A 173 -2.18 4.17 9.88
N ASP A 174 -2.87 4.64 10.94
CA ASP A 174 -3.47 5.98 10.94
C ASP A 174 -2.41 7.10 11.01
N LEU A 175 -1.19 6.81 11.49
CA LEU A 175 -0.10 7.78 11.61
C LEU A 175 0.85 7.77 10.41
N LEU A 176 0.80 6.72 9.59
CA LEU A 176 1.68 6.57 8.43
C LEU A 176 1.13 7.31 7.22
N MET A 177 2.03 7.90 6.44
CA MET A 177 1.72 8.51 5.16
C MET A 177 1.35 7.42 4.15
N VAL A 178 0.44 7.76 3.25
CA VAL A 178 0.13 6.92 2.09
C VAL A 178 0.94 7.45 0.91
N GLY A 179 1.80 6.61 0.35
CA GLY A 179 2.58 6.95 -0.84
C GLY A 179 1.74 6.91 -2.12
N PRO A 180 2.24 7.52 -3.21
CA PRO A 180 1.58 7.47 -4.51
C PRO A 180 1.42 6.05 -5.03
N ARG A 181 0.42 5.86 -5.88
CA ARG A 181 0.29 4.62 -6.66
C ARG A 181 1.39 4.57 -7.72
N VAL A 182 2.39 3.73 -7.50
CA VAL A 182 3.51 3.52 -8.46
C VAL A 182 3.09 2.63 -9.63
N GLN A 183 2.07 1.79 -9.44
CA GLN A 183 1.58 0.90 -10.49
C GLN A 183 0.57 1.64 -11.38
N PRO A 184 0.71 1.55 -12.72
CA PRO A 184 -0.28 2.10 -13.62
C PRO A 184 -1.62 1.38 -13.42
N GLU A 185 -2.72 2.09 -13.68
CA GLU A 185 -4.04 1.49 -13.68
C GLU A 185 -4.06 0.29 -14.65
N LEU A 186 -4.70 -0.81 -14.23
CA LEU A 186 -4.68 -2.06 -14.97
C LEU A 186 -5.21 -1.88 -16.41
N SER A 187 -6.16 -0.96 -16.61
CA SER A 187 -6.68 -0.58 -17.93
C SER A 187 -5.59 0.00 -18.83
N LEU A 188 -4.79 0.94 -18.33
CA LEU A 188 -3.66 1.55 -19.04
C LEU A 188 -2.56 0.54 -19.34
N PHE A 189 -2.26 -0.33 -18.37
CA PHE A 189 -1.31 -1.43 -18.54
C PHE A 189 -1.77 -2.38 -19.65
N LEU A 190 -3.02 -2.83 -19.63
CA LEU A 190 -3.56 -3.73 -20.64
C LEU A 190 -3.64 -3.09 -22.03
N SER A 191 -3.97 -1.80 -22.14
CA SER A 191 -4.01 -1.10 -23.42
C SER A 191 -2.64 -0.91 -24.07
N SER A 192 -1.54 -1.03 -23.31
CA SER A 192 -0.18 -0.96 -23.85
C SER A 192 0.31 -2.28 -24.47
N PHE A 193 -0.42 -3.39 -24.26
CA PHE A 193 -0.21 -4.62 -25.01
C PHE A 193 -1.02 -4.56 -26.31
N GLU A 194 -0.51 -3.86 -27.32
CA GLU A 194 -0.98 -4.09 -28.69
C GLU A 194 -0.57 -5.51 -29.11
N PHE A 195 -1.53 -6.41 -29.28
CA PHE A 195 -1.30 -7.59 -30.08
C PHE A 195 -1.16 -7.14 -31.53
N SER A 196 0.07 -7.06 -32.02
CA SER A 196 0.32 -7.08 -33.45
C SER A 196 -0.17 -8.42 -33.99
N VAL A 197 -1.32 -8.40 -34.66
CA VAL A 197 -1.82 -9.51 -35.50
C VAL A 197 -1.72 -9.08 -36.94
#